data_AF-A0A4Q4N9M8-F1
#
_entry.id   AF-A0A4Q4N9M8-F1
#
_cell.length_a   1.000
_cell.length_b   1.000
_cell.length_c   1.000
_cell.angle_alpha   90.00
_cell.angle_beta   90.00
_cell.angle_gamma   90.00
#
_symmetry.space_group_name_H-M   'P 1'
#
loop_
_entity.id
_entity.type
_entity.pdbx_description
1 polymer ?
#
loop_
_entity_poly.entity_id
_entity_poly.type
_entity_poly.pdbx_seq_one_letter_code
_entity_poly.pdbx_strand_id
1 'polypeptide(L)'
;MHGILELSLQLLNSFSPANLGQSGAQVPLQGEHSTATPTTKSSGIPDYFVTDDGHFQGPTQTGAAPFLAQTNLAPFAGVSYIPNTPLETQIPIVGNADNKNIFQSLANISPYFPNPRGFGVNEYSIPPGTNVTWLNMVHRHGSRYPEVSGEAAERTLGKKLSDAAGKFTGHGPLSFLNDWKFLLGAEILVPNGKQELFTSGTLHYYQYGHLYPNNGSKVVVRSTTQRRMTESAEYFLAGFFGLGWSQNATLELAIEAPGFNNTLAGYKQCNHSSWPMAREGLMEWIGVYLHDAHQRFRSNLTGDLDWTISDTYNAQALCSYETVSLGFSHWCGLFTYEEWEGYEYALDLSFQAGTGFGSSVGRAIGVGYVEEVLARMQHHVITSPSAQINITLDNNTVTFPIDQNLNLDFSHDAGIISILVAFGITQFAEVLPTTHIKTPREFILSHLQPFAGRLDIEVIKAPAPVNPNRSDEKIYLDGPPTSYVHFILNQRTIPLGRSHKECGDRDDGWCDMETFLKVMQKQIELADYDYACFGEYEAPAYGEVTDGRPVR
;
A
#
# COMPACT_ATOMS: atom_id res chain seq x y z
N MET A 1 35.11 -48.19 0.26
CA MET A 1 34.03 -47.49 -0.48
C MET A 1 32.65 -47.93 0.03
N HIS A 2 32.33 -47.73 1.31
CA HIS A 2 31.01 -48.08 1.89
C HIS A 2 30.47 -47.01 2.86
N GLY A 3 31.12 -45.85 2.99
CA GLY A 3 30.73 -44.79 3.94
C GLY A 3 30.15 -43.52 3.33
N ILE A 4 30.03 -43.43 1.99
CA ILE A 4 29.56 -42.21 1.30
C ILE A 4 28.14 -42.37 0.73
N LEU A 5 27.63 -43.61 0.60
CA LEU A 5 26.27 -43.82 0.06
C LEU A 5 25.15 -43.70 1.12
N GLU A 6 25.44 -43.86 2.41
CA GLU A 6 24.40 -43.79 3.45
C GLU A 6 24.04 -42.35 3.86
N LEU A 7 24.97 -41.39 3.81
CA LEU A 7 24.64 -39.98 4.07
C LEU A 7 23.76 -39.36 2.97
N SER A 8 23.87 -39.84 1.73
CA SER A 8 23.02 -39.38 0.63
C SER A 8 21.58 -39.91 0.70
N LEU A 9 21.33 -41.06 1.33
CA LEU A 9 19.96 -41.60 1.47
C LEU A 9 19.21 -41.02 2.66
N GLN A 10 19.89 -40.61 3.74
CA GLN A 10 19.23 -39.94 4.86
C GLN A 10 18.77 -38.51 4.52
N LEU A 11 19.50 -37.81 3.65
CA LEU A 11 19.11 -36.48 3.15
C LEU A 11 17.95 -36.53 2.13
N LEU A 12 17.71 -37.66 1.47
CA LEU A 12 16.57 -37.82 0.55
C LEU A 12 15.27 -38.21 1.27
N ASN A 13 15.35 -38.87 2.44
CA ASN A 13 14.17 -39.20 3.24
C ASN A 13 13.66 -38.04 4.12
N SER A 14 14.45 -36.98 4.32
CA SER A 14 13.97 -35.73 4.95
C SER A 14 13.12 -34.87 3.99
N PHE A 15 13.10 -35.21 2.69
CA PHE A 15 12.22 -34.60 1.69
C PHE A 15 11.19 -35.60 1.20
N SER A 16 10.47 -36.28 2.09
CA SER A 16 9.19 -36.90 1.71
C SER A 16 8.15 -35.77 1.56
N PRO A 17 7.69 -35.43 0.33
CA PRO A 17 6.60 -34.45 0.16
C PRO A 17 5.29 -34.97 0.77
N ALA A 18 5.22 -36.29 1.04
CA ALA A 18 4.08 -36.96 1.62
C ALA A 18 3.79 -36.62 3.09
N ASN A 19 4.72 -35.94 3.80
CA ASN A 19 4.51 -35.46 5.17
C ASN A 19 4.15 -33.97 5.28
N LEU A 20 4.08 -33.25 4.15
CA LEU A 20 3.39 -31.96 4.11
C LEU A 20 1.90 -32.27 4.21
N GLY A 21 1.33 -31.87 5.36
CA GLY A 21 0.07 -32.38 5.90
C GLY A 21 -1.09 -32.49 4.91
N GLN A 22 -2.04 -33.36 5.25
CA GLN A 22 -3.32 -33.51 4.59
C GLN A 22 -4.00 -32.15 4.37
N SER A 23 -3.72 -31.51 3.24
CA SER A 23 -4.53 -30.43 2.69
C SER A 23 -5.89 -31.05 2.37
N GLY A 24 -6.97 -30.37 2.75
CA GLY A 24 -8.35 -30.87 2.65
C GLY A 24 -8.64 -31.65 1.36
N ALA A 25 -9.47 -32.68 1.51
CA ALA A 25 -9.85 -33.58 0.41
C ALA A 25 -10.16 -32.79 -0.87
N GLN A 26 -9.40 -33.06 -1.94
CA GLN A 26 -9.70 -32.53 -3.26
C GLN A 26 -11.13 -32.94 -3.61
N VAL A 27 -12.01 -31.96 -3.84
CA VAL A 27 -13.39 -32.23 -4.21
C VAL A 27 -13.38 -32.76 -5.65
N PRO A 28 -13.96 -33.94 -5.93
CA PRO A 28 -14.04 -34.47 -7.28
C PRO A 28 -14.83 -33.54 -8.20
N LEU A 29 -14.40 -33.40 -9.45
CA LEU A 29 -15.17 -32.71 -10.49
C LEU A 29 -16.52 -33.42 -10.67
N GLN A 30 -17.62 -32.67 -10.61
CA GLN A 30 -18.93 -33.17 -11.04
C GLN A 30 -18.93 -33.26 -12.58
N GLY A 31 -19.30 -34.42 -13.13
CA GLY A 31 -19.28 -34.67 -14.58
C GLY A 31 -20.20 -33.77 -15.43
N GLU A 32 -20.20 -33.98 -16.75
CA GLU A 32 -20.73 -33.15 -17.86
C GLU A 32 -22.24 -32.76 -17.85
N HIS A 33 -22.96 -32.84 -16.73
CA HIS A 33 -24.41 -32.63 -16.65
C HIS A 33 -24.83 -31.25 -16.12
N SER A 34 -24.18 -30.16 -16.54
CA SER A 34 -24.69 -28.81 -16.28
C SER A 34 -24.98 -28.07 -17.59
N THR A 35 -26.26 -27.96 -17.93
CA THR A 35 -26.74 -27.06 -18.98
C THR A 35 -26.56 -25.61 -18.54
N ALA A 36 -25.77 -24.84 -19.30
CA ALA A 36 -25.59 -23.41 -19.08
C ALA A 36 -26.94 -22.70 -19.18
N THR A 37 -27.25 -21.86 -18.17
CA THR A 37 -28.46 -21.03 -18.21
C THR A 37 -28.08 -19.66 -18.78
N PRO A 38 -28.60 -19.24 -19.94
CA PRO A 38 -28.24 -17.97 -20.55
C PRO A 38 -28.81 -16.80 -19.75
N THR A 39 -28.00 -15.77 -19.50
CA THR A 39 -28.43 -14.52 -18.86
C THR A 39 -27.85 -13.32 -19.60
N THR A 40 -28.28 -13.05 -20.83
CA THR A 40 -28.05 -11.72 -21.45
C THR A 40 -29.24 -11.19 -22.24
N LYS A 41 -29.41 -9.87 -22.16
CA LYS A 41 -30.37 -9.07 -22.92
C LYS A 41 -29.67 -8.44 -24.12
N SER A 42 -30.37 -8.42 -25.26
CA SER A 42 -29.97 -7.78 -26.52
C SER A 42 -29.35 -6.39 -26.31
N SER A 43 -28.07 -6.25 -26.64
CA SER A 43 -27.43 -4.96 -26.88
C SER A 43 -27.74 -4.52 -28.31
N GLY A 44 -27.80 -3.21 -28.56
CA GLY A 44 -28.14 -2.62 -29.86
C GLY A 44 -27.01 -2.67 -30.91
N ILE A 45 -26.00 -3.51 -30.71
CA ILE A 45 -24.88 -3.73 -31.63
C ILE A 45 -25.02 -5.11 -32.29
N PRO A 46 -24.45 -5.33 -33.49
CA PRO A 46 -24.44 -6.65 -34.11
C PRO A 46 -23.88 -7.74 -33.17
N ASP A 47 -24.45 -8.93 -33.24
CA ASP A 47 -24.13 -10.10 -32.40
C ASP A 47 -22.63 -10.43 -32.36
N TYR A 48 -21.92 -10.33 -33.48
CA TYR A 48 -20.46 -10.54 -33.57
C TYR A 48 -19.60 -9.50 -32.84
N PHE A 49 -20.20 -8.43 -32.28
CA PHE A 49 -19.54 -7.49 -31.38
C PHE A 49 -20.01 -7.61 -29.91
N VAL A 50 -20.93 -8.54 -29.61
CA VAL A 50 -21.41 -8.81 -28.25
C VAL A 50 -20.41 -9.72 -27.54
N THR A 51 -19.61 -9.14 -26.65
CA THR A 51 -18.50 -9.85 -25.97
C THR A 51 -18.94 -10.65 -24.75
N ASP A 52 -20.19 -10.48 -24.30
CA ASP A 52 -20.81 -11.14 -23.16
C ASP A 52 -21.94 -12.11 -23.57
N ASP A 53 -21.98 -12.54 -24.83
CA ASP A 53 -22.97 -13.51 -25.29
C ASP A 53 -22.67 -14.93 -24.78
N GLY A 54 -23.35 -15.30 -23.69
CA GLY A 54 -23.21 -16.62 -23.06
C GLY A 54 -23.71 -17.81 -23.89
N HIS A 55 -24.42 -17.59 -25.01
CA HIS A 55 -24.97 -18.70 -25.82
C HIS A 55 -23.88 -19.48 -26.56
N PHE A 56 -22.75 -18.84 -26.90
CA PHE A 56 -21.67 -19.44 -27.70
C PHE A 56 -20.33 -19.55 -26.96
N GLN A 57 -20.30 -19.23 -25.66
CA GLN A 57 -19.07 -19.27 -24.83
C GLN A 57 -18.63 -20.68 -24.41
N GLY A 58 -19.42 -21.71 -24.72
CA GLY A 58 -19.16 -23.09 -24.31
C GLY A 58 -19.54 -23.37 -22.85
N PRO A 59 -19.51 -24.65 -22.41
CA PRO A 59 -19.79 -25.00 -21.01
C PRO A 59 -18.69 -24.47 -20.09
N THR A 60 -19.08 -23.99 -18.91
CA THR A 60 -18.16 -23.51 -17.87
C THR A 60 -18.40 -24.26 -16.56
N GLN A 61 -17.31 -24.59 -15.84
CA GLN A 61 -17.34 -25.15 -14.50
C GLN A 61 -16.17 -24.55 -13.71
N THR A 62 -16.42 -24.11 -12.48
CA THR A 62 -15.38 -23.51 -11.62
C THR A 62 -14.97 -24.47 -10.50
N GLY A 63 -13.73 -24.34 -10.02
CA GLY A 63 -13.18 -25.11 -8.90
C GLY A 63 -13.23 -24.35 -7.57
N ALA A 64 -12.63 -24.93 -6.53
CA ALA A 64 -12.42 -24.24 -5.26
C ALA A 64 -11.40 -23.10 -5.42
N ALA A 65 -11.63 -21.98 -4.72
CA ALA A 65 -10.67 -20.89 -4.68
C ALA A 65 -9.38 -21.30 -3.93
N PRO A 66 -8.20 -20.83 -4.36
CA PRO A 66 -6.95 -20.96 -3.62
C PRO A 66 -7.02 -20.24 -2.26
N PHE A 67 -6.16 -20.63 -1.31
CA PHE A 67 -6.10 -20.01 0.02
C PHE A 67 -4.66 -19.92 0.57
N LEU A 68 -3.80 -19.15 -0.10
CA LEU A 68 -2.39 -19.03 0.26
C LEU A 68 -2.17 -18.31 1.59
N ALA A 69 -3.02 -17.37 2.01
CA ALA A 69 -2.90 -16.79 3.36
C ALA A 69 -2.95 -17.88 4.44
N GLN A 70 -3.67 -18.97 4.16
CA GLN A 70 -3.79 -20.12 5.04
C GLN A 70 -2.72 -21.21 4.81
N THR A 71 -2.31 -21.44 3.57
CA THR A 71 -1.56 -22.65 3.17
C THR A 71 -0.19 -22.37 2.57
N ASN A 72 0.28 -21.12 2.58
CA ASN A 72 1.57 -20.77 1.99
C ASN A 72 2.72 -21.53 2.68
N LEU A 73 3.42 -22.34 1.87
CA LEU A 73 4.57 -23.15 2.28
C LEU A 73 5.91 -22.41 2.09
N ALA A 74 5.90 -21.23 1.47
CA ALA A 74 7.08 -20.39 1.30
C ALA A 74 7.50 -19.74 2.64
N PRO A 75 8.78 -19.36 2.83
CA PRO A 75 9.83 -19.26 1.81
C PRO A 75 10.60 -20.57 1.53
N PHE A 76 10.96 -20.76 0.25
CA PHE A 76 11.88 -21.83 -0.20
C PHE A 76 13.25 -21.26 -0.59
N ALA A 77 14.29 -22.10 -0.63
CA ALA A 77 15.59 -21.72 -1.14
C ALA A 77 15.56 -21.54 -2.67
N GLY A 78 15.65 -20.30 -3.16
CA GLY A 78 15.71 -19.97 -4.59
C GLY A 78 15.12 -18.60 -4.92
N VAL A 79 15.23 -18.19 -6.18
CA VAL A 79 14.54 -16.99 -6.70
C VAL A 79 13.27 -17.44 -7.43
N SER A 80 12.15 -16.79 -7.11
CA SER A 80 10.92 -16.97 -7.88
C SER A 80 11.10 -16.42 -9.31
N TYR A 81 10.38 -17.00 -10.26
CA TYR A 81 10.33 -16.46 -11.62
C TYR A 81 9.71 -15.05 -11.60
N ILE A 82 10.42 -14.09 -12.19
CA ILE A 82 9.94 -12.71 -12.38
C ILE A 82 9.70 -12.52 -13.87
N PRO A 83 8.45 -12.29 -14.33
CA PRO A 83 8.17 -12.02 -15.73
C PRO A 83 8.76 -10.68 -16.17
N ASN A 84 8.86 -10.49 -17.48
CA ASN A 84 9.28 -9.20 -18.05
C ASN A 84 8.35 -8.07 -17.60
N THR A 85 8.95 -6.96 -17.16
CA THR A 85 8.27 -5.71 -16.76
C THR A 85 8.27 -4.72 -17.93
N PRO A 86 7.21 -3.91 -18.11
CA PRO A 86 7.14 -2.90 -19.17
C PRO A 86 8.00 -1.65 -18.89
N LEU A 87 8.49 -1.49 -17.66
CA LEU A 87 9.29 -0.34 -17.24
C LEU A 87 10.78 -0.65 -17.36
N GLU A 88 11.53 0.24 -18.01
CA GLU A 88 12.99 0.21 -17.95
C GLU A 88 13.45 0.78 -16.61
N THR A 89 13.94 -0.10 -15.73
CA THR A 89 14.37 0.25 -14.37
C THR A 89 15.87 -0.01 -14.14
N GLN A 90 16.57 -0.51 -15.16
CA GLN A 90 18.02 -0.72 -15.15
C GLN A 90 18.72 0.46 -15.81
N ILE A 91 18.98 1.50 -15.02
CA ILE A 91 19.67 2.70 -15.46
C ILE A 91 21.04 2.76 -14.78
N PRO A 92 22.15 3.03 -15.51
CA PRO A 92 23.45 3.27 -14.88
C PRO A 92 23.41 4.51 -14.00
N ILE A 93 23.59 4.33 -12.68
CA ILE A 93 23.59 5.41 -11.69
C ILE A 93 24.99 5.57 -11.10
N VAL A 94 25.51 6.79 -11.13
CA VAL A 94 26.82 7.12 -10.56
C VAL A 94 26.81 6.88 -9.05
N GLY A 95 27.82 6.17 -8.53
CA GLY A 95 27.95 5.87 -7.10
C GLY A 95 27.16 4.65 -6.61
N ASN A 96 26.42 3.95 -7.49
CA ASN A 96 25.65 2.76 -7.12
C ASN A 96 26.51 1.48 -7.08
N ALA A 97 27.38 1.35 -6.08
CA ALA A 97 28.33 0.22 -5.98
C ALA A 97 27.66 -1.16 -5.79
N ASP A 98 26.47 -1.18 -5.18
CA ASP A 98 25.75 -2.41 -4.83
C ASP A 98 24.71 -2.83 -5.88
N ASN A 99 24.62 -2.11 -7.01
CA ASN A 99 23.60 -2.31 -8.06
C ASN A 99 22.15 -2.30 -7.50
N LYS A 100 21.89 -1.42 -6.53
CA LYS A 100 20.55 -1.24 -5.97
C LYS A 100 19.64 -0.54 -6.98
N ASN A 101 18.36 -0.87 -6.96
CA ASN A 101 17.40 -0.27 -7.89
C ASN A 101 16.86 1.05 -7.31
N ILE A 102 17.15 2.19 -7.95
CA ILE A 102 16.67 3.52 -7.48
C ILE A 102 15.15 3.65 -7.51
N PHE A 103 14.44 2.81 -8.28
CA PHE A 103 12.98 2.74 -8.25
C PHE A 103 12.42 2.19 -6.93
N GLN A 104 13.29 1.70 -6.03
CA GLN A 104 12.98 1.40 -4.63
C GLN A 104 13.35 2.54 -3.68
N SER A 105 13.69 3.72 -4.21
CA SER A 105 14.12 4.92 -3.48
C SER A 105 13.49 6.19 -4.05
N LEU A 106 12.27 6.05 -4.62
CA LEU A 106 11.45 7.16 -5.13
C LEU A 106 10.29 7.47 -4.17
N ALA A 107 10.41 7.08 -2.90
CA ALA A 107 9.46 7.29 -1.83
C ALA A 107 8.03 6.83 -2.23
N ASN A 108 7.02 7.64 -1.95
CA ASN A 108 5.63 7.34 -2.33
C ASN A 108 5.37 7.34 -3.84
N ILE A 109 6.32 7.75 -4.69
CA ILE A 109 6.16 7.64 -6.15
C ILE A 109 6.98 6.49 -6.72
N SER A 110 7.46 5.58 -5.89
CA SER A 110 8.00 4.30 -6.34
C SER A 110 6.88 3.44 -6.96
N PRO A 111 7.11 2.75 -8.09
CA PRO A 111 6.26 1.64 -8.52
C PRO A 111 6.15 0.59 -7.41
N TYR A 112 5.11 -0.24 -7.43
CA TYR A 112 4.94 -1.20 -6.33
C TYR A 112 6.10 -2.21 -6.26
N PHE A 113 6.64 -2.40 -5.06
CA PHE A 113 7.49 -3.55 -4.71
C PHE A 113 7.18 -4.00 -3.27
N PRO A 114 7.32 -5.30 -2.94
CA PRO A 114 7.29 -5.75 -1.55
C PRO A 114 8.46 -5.16 -0.77
N ASN A 115 8.24 -4.74 0.48
CA ASN A 115 9.32 -4.17 1.30
C ASN A 115 10.50 -5.18 1.38
N PRO A 116 11.70 -4.83 0.88
CA PRO A 116 12.79 -5.78 0.69
C PRO A 116 13.43 -6.22 2.01
N ARG A 117 13.33 -5.40 3.06
CA ARG A 117 13.95 -5.68 4.37
C ARG A 117 12.96 -6.18 5.44
N GLY A 118 11.66 -6.08 5.18
CA GLY A 118 10.61 -6.36 6.17
C GLY A 118 10.56 -5.33 7.30
N PHE A 119 9.91 -5.69 8.41
CA PHE A 119 9.81 -4.86 9.62
C PHE A 119 10.50 -5.51 10.83
N GLY A 120 11.51 -6.34 10.56
CA GLY A 120 12.37 -6.94 11.57
C GLY A 120 11.82 -8.19 12.25
N VAL A 121 10.81 -8.83 11.68
CA VAL A 121 10.36 -10.19 12.03
C VAL A 121 10.38 -11.08 10.79
N ASN A 122 10.44 -12.40 11.00
CA ASN A 122 10.38 -13.36 9.92
C ASN A 122 8.92 -13.58 9.50
N GLU A 123 8.73 -14.00 8.27
CA GLU A 123 7.43 -14.44 7.76
C GLU A 123 7.21 -15.91 8.14
N TYR A 124 6.09 -16.24 8.77
CA TYR A 124 5.75 -17.59 9.21
C TYR A 124 4.48 -18.12 8.55
N SER A 125 4.47 -19.40 8.20
CA SER A 125 3.26 -20.09 7.74
C SER A 125 2.21 -20.18 8.86
N ILE A 126 0.94 -20.28 8.50
CA ILE A 126 -0.14 -20.51 9.47
C ILE A 126 0.00 -21.93 10.09
N PRO A 127 -0.06 -22.08 11.42
CA PRO A 127 0.02 -23.38 12.08
C PRO A 127 -1.12 -24.35 11.70
N PRO A 128 -0.89 -25.68 11.72
CA PRO A 128 -1.93 -26.67 11.40
C PRO A 128 -3.17 -26.59 12.30
N GLY A 129 -4.35 -26.37 11.71
CA GLY A 129 -5.61 -26.25 12.43
C GLY A 129 -5.98 -24.82 12.83
N THR A 130 -5.04 -23.87 12.69
CA THR A 130 -5.31 -22.43 12.76
C THR A 130 -5.85 -21.94 11.42
N ASN A 131 -6.82 -21.01 11.41
CA ASN A 131 -7.43 -20.49 10.19
C ASN A 131 -7.39 -18.96 10.09
N VAL A 132 -6.96 -18.40 8.96
CA VAL A 132 -7.31 -17.03 8.57
C VAL A 132 -8.80 -16.99 8.29
N THR A 133 -9.56 -16.13 8.96
CA THR A 133 -11.04 -16.14 8.88
C THR A 133 -11.66 -14.82 8.46
N TRP A 134 -10.86 -13.76 8.42
CA TRP A 134 -11.33 -12.42 8.08
C TRP A 134 -10.15 -11.58 7.57
N LEU A 135 -10.41 -10.75 6.56
CA LEU A 135 -9.49 -9.78 6.01
C LEU A 135 -10.16 -8.41 5.94
N ASN A 136 -9.40 -7.39 6.31
CA ASN A 136 -9.69 -6.01 5.96
C ASN A 136 -8.45 -5.33 5.37
N MET A 137 -8.55 -5.02 4.09
CA MET A 137 -7.50 -4.37 3.31
C MET A 137 -7.81 -2.89 3.12
N VAL A 138 -6.79 -2.03 3.28
CA VAL A 138 -6.79 -0.68 2.71
C VAL A 138 -5.66 -0.55 1.68
N HIS A 139 -6.03 -0.20 0.45
CA HIS A 139 -5.14 -0.24 -0.70
C HIS A 139 -5.00 1.14 -1.35
N ARG A 140 -3.78 1.58 -1.59
CA ARG A 140 -3.51 2.82 -2.32
C ARG A 140 -3.81 2.67 -3.81
N HIS A 141 -4.17 3.74 -4.50
CA HIS A 141 -4.17 3.73 -5.97
C HIS A 141 -2.84 3.26 -6.57
N GLY A 142 -2.90 2.71 -7.79
CA GLY A 142 -1.72 2.35 -8.57
C GLY A 142 -0.97 3.58 -9.12
N SER A 143 0.08 3.33 -9.88
CA SER A 143 0.83 4.36 -10.59
C SER A 143 -0.10 5.27 -11.41
N ARG A 144 0.18 6.56 -11.37
CA ARG A 144 -0.67 7.59 -12.00
C ARG A 144 0.15 8.67 -12.67
N TYR A 145 -0.51 9.51 -13.43
CA TYR A 145 0.05 10.80 -13.83
C TYR A 145 0.17 11.77 -12.64
N PRO A 146 1.00 12.82 -12.75
CA PRO A 146 1.08 13.88 -11.74
C PRO A 146 -0.27 14.53 -11.46
N GLU A 147 -0.39 15.16 -10.29
CA GLU A 147 -1.59 15.94 -9.95
C GLU A 147 -1.73 17.15 -10.89
N VAL A 148 -2.95 17.61 -11.12
CA VAL A 148 -3.27 18.77 -11.97
C VAL A 148 -3.21 20.08 -11.20
N SER A 149 -3.51 20.03 -9.91
CA SER A 149 -3.52 21.16 -8.99
C SER A 149 -2.35 21.08 -8.02
N GLY A 150 -2.18 22.16 -7.25
CA GLY A 150 -1.04 22.30 -6.33
C GLY A 150 0.26 22.65 -7.05
N GLU A 151 1.31 22.85 -6.25
CA GLU A 151 2.68 23.02 -6.74
C GLU A 151 3.30 21.66 -7.09
N ALA A 152 2.58 20.85 -7.88
CA ALA A 152 3.06 19.54 -8.32
C ALA A 152 4.42 19.71 -9.03
N ALA A 153 5.44 19.02 -8.51
CA ALA A 153 6.83 19.23 -8.84
C ALA A 153 7.10 19.13 -10.36
N GLU A 154 6.61 18.07 -10.97
CA GLU A 154 6.82 17.70 -12.38
C GLU A 154 6.16 18.71 -13.31
N ARG A 155 4.93 19.12 -13.00
CA ARG A 155 4.19 20.11 -13.80
C ARG A 155 4.79 21.49 -13.68
N THR A 156 5.25 21.86 -12.49
CA THR A 156 5.89 23.15 -12.23
C THR A 156 7.14 23.28 -13.10
N LEU A 157 8.02 22.28 -13.05
CA LEU A 157 9.22 22.26 -13.88
C LEU A 157 8.89 22.11 -15.38
N GLY A 158 7.96 21.21 -15.73
CA GLY A 158 7.55 20.99 -17.12
C GLY A 158 6.96 22.23 -17.78
N LYS A 159 6.14 23.00 -17.05
CA LYS A 159 5.64 24.30 -17.51
C LYS A 159 6.77 25.30 -17.70
N LYS A 160 7.67 25.43 -16.72
CA LYS A 160 8.81 26.35 -16.77
C LYS A 160 9.70 26.08 -17.99
N LEU A 161 10.04 24.82 -18.24
CA LEU A 161 10.84 24.40 -19.39
C LEU A 161 10.10 24.65 -20.71
N SER A 162 8.79 24.37 -20.76
CA SER A 162 7.97 24.63 -21.95
C SER A 162 7.89 26.12 -22.30
N ASP A 163 7.71 26.99 -21.29
CA ASP A 163 7.65 28.45 -21.47
C ASP A 163 9.03 29.06 -21.84
N ALA A 164 10.11 28.37 -21.51
CA ALA A 164 11.49 28.72 -21.83
C ALA A 164 12.03 28.06 -23.11
N ALA A 165 11.21 27.29 -23.83
CA ALA A 165 11.62 26.58 -25.03
C ALA A 165 12.28 27.54 -26.05
N GLY A 166 13.47 27.17 -26.53
CA GLY A 166 14.28 27.98 -27.46
C GLY A 166 15.02 29.16 -26.84
N LYS A 167 14.90 29.41 -25.52
CA LYS A 167 15.60 30.49 -24.80
C LYS A 167 16.85 30.03 -24.08
N PHE A 168 17.01 28.72 -23.87
CA PHE A 168 18.17 28.11 -23.24
C PHE A 168 18.73 26.98 -24.10
N THR A 169 19.91 26.51 -23.74
CA THR A 169 20.56 25.34 -24.32
C THR A 169 21.12 24.47 -23.21
N GLY A 170 20.74 23.20 -23.20
CA GLY A 170 21.31 22.18 -22.35
C GLY A 170 22.56 21.54 -22.99
N HIS A 171 23.56 21.26 -22.16
CA HIS A 171 24.84 20.67 -22.56
C HIS A 171 25.08 19.35 -21.83
N GLY A 172 25.96 18.50 -22.38
CA GLY A 172 26.37 17.25 -21.73
C GLY A 172 25.15 16.38 -21.36
N PRO A 173 25.04 15.90 -20.11
CA PRO A 173 23.88 15.13 -19.65
C PRO A 173 22.52 15.84 -19.80
N LEU A 174 22.48 17.17 -19.90
CA LEU A 174 21.25 17.96 -20.09
C LEU A 174 20.94 18.25 -21.56
N SER A 175 21.71 17.72 -22.52
CA SER A 175 21.49 18.01 -23.95
C SER A 175 20.11 17.54 -24.45
N PHE A 176 19.50 16.55 -23.81
CA PHE A 176 18.16 16.08 -24.14
C PHE A 176 17.09 17.17 -23.93
N LEU A 177 17.34 18.16 -23.06
CA LEU A 177 16.39 19.26 -22.79
C LEU A 177 16.14 20.15 -24.01
N ASN A 178 17.03 20.14 -25.00
CA ASN A 178 16.88 20.92 -26.22
C ASN A 178 15.68 20.44 -27.07
N ASP A 179 15.31 19.16 -26.95
CA ASP A 179 14.20 18.53 -27.69
C ASP A 179 13.13 17.94 -26.76
N TRP A 180 13.36 18.00 -25.44
CA TRP A 180 12.46 17.45 -24.44
C TRP A 180 11.10 18.17 -24.43
N LYS A 181 10.04 17.39 -24.22
CA LYS A 181 8.66 17.89 -24.13
C LYS A 181 7.98 17.25 -22.94
N PHE A 182 7.15 18.03 -22.26
CA PHE A 182 6.29 17.48 -21.21
C PHE A 182 5.15 16.67 -21.85
N LEU A 183 5.22 15.33 -21.76
CA LEU A 183 4.25 14.41 -22.37
C LEU A 183 3.24 13.83 -21.38
N LEU A 184 3.32 14.20 -20.10
CA LEU A 184 2.52 13.59 -19.05
C LEU A 184 1.07 14.13 -19.03
N GLY A 185 0.12 13.21 -18.84
CA GLY A 185 -1.26 13.52 -18.49
C GLY A 185 -1.39 14.01 -17.04
N ALA A 186 -2.62 14.00 -16.51
CA ALA A 186 -2.90 14.43 -15.14
C ALA A 186 -3.83 13.46 -14.40
N GLU A 187 -3.64 13.33 -13.08
CA GLU A 187 -4.55 12.72 -12.09
C GLU A 187 -4.83 11.21 -12.20
N ILE A 188 -5.06 10.71 -13.41
CA ILE A 188 -5.57 9.37 -13.70
C ILE A 188 -4.47 8.31 -13.67
N LEU A 189 -4.88 7.05 -13.52
CA LEU A 189 -3.97 5.90 -13.58
C LEU A 189 -3.32 5.78 -14.96
N VAL A 190 -2.03 5.45 -14.95
CA VAL A 190 -1.28 5.07 -16.16
C VAL A 190 -1.47 3.57 -16.41
N PRO A 191 -1.16 3.04 -17.61
CA PRO A 191 -1.28 1.60 -17.89
C PRO A 191 -0.56 0.71 -16.87
N ASN A 192 0.65 1.10 -16.43
CA ASN A 192 1.36 0.38 -15.37
C ASN A 192 0.57 0.33 -14.07
N GLY A 193 -0.07 1.43 -13.65
CA GLY A 193 -0.88 1.47 -12.43
C GLY A 193 -2.11 0.57 -12.47
N LYS A 194 -2.72 0.45 -13.65
CA LYS A 194 -3.82 -0.50 -13.89
C LYS A 194 -3.35 -1.94 -13.77
N GLN A 195 -2.18 -2.25 -14.33
CA GLN A 195 -1.54 -3.55 -14.22
C GLN A 195 -1.16 -3.89 -12.77
N GLU A 196 -0.59 -2.93 -12.01
CA GLU A 196 -0.25 -3.10 -10.60
C GLU A 196 -1.46 -3.53 -9.78
N LEU A 197 -2.61 -2.90 -10.01
CA LEU A 197 -3.84 -3.21 -9.28
C LEU A 197 -4.51 -4.50 -9.72
N PHE A 198 -4.53 -4.78 -11.02
CA PHE A 198 -4.99 -6.07 -11.51
C PHE A 198 -4.15 -7.21 -10.94
N THR A 199 -2.82 -7.06 -10.95
CA THR A 199 -1.87 -8.02 -10.39
C THR A 199 -2.07 -8.17 -8.88
N SER A 200 -2.29 -7.06 -8.17
CA SER A 200 -2.64 -7.07 -6.75
C SER A 200 -3.93 -7.84 -6.50
N GLY A 201 -5.00 -7.58 -7.27
CA GLY A 201 -6.27 -8.31 -7.17
C GLY A 201 -6.12 -9.80 -7.41
N THR A 202 -5.35 -10.21 -8.42
CA THR A 202 -5.03 -11.62 -8.66
C THR A 202 -4.27 -12.22 -7.49
N LEU A 203 -3.24 -11.55 -6.96
CA LEU A 203 -2.51 -12.02 -5.79
C LEU A 203 -3.43 -12.20 -4.58
N HIS A 204 -4.32 -11.24 -4.31
CA HIS A 204 -5.25 -11.32 -3.19
C HIS A 204 -6.29 -12.41 -3.38
N TYR A 205 -6.69 -12.75 -4.62
CA TYR A 205 -7.52 -13.93 -4.87
C TYR A 205 -6.78 -15.21 -4.46
N TYR A 206 -5.49 -15.33 -4.81
CA TYR A 206 -4.67 -16.46 -4.36
C TYR A 206 -4.51 -16.51 -2.85
N GLN A 207 -4.38 -15.35 -2.19
CA GLN A 207 -4.23 -15.27 -0.74
C GLN A 207 -5.53 -15.53 0.01
N TYR A 208 -6.64 -14.93 -0.42
CA TYR A 208 -7.86 -14.76 0.38
C TYR A 208 -9.16 -15.12 -0.36
N GLY A 209 -9.10 -15.63 -1.59
CA GLY A 209 -10.28 -15.96 -2.39
C GLY A 209 -11.25 -16.91 -1.68
N HIS A 210 -10.75 -17.76 -0.77
CA HIS A 210 -11.56 -18.64 0.07
C HIS A 210 -12.46 -17.92 1.09
N LEU A 211 -12.14 -16.67 1.46
CA LEU A 211 -12.98 -15.86 2.37
C LEU A 211 -14.24 -15.33 1.67
N TYR A 212 -14.27 -15.33 0.34
CA TYR A 212 -15.47 -15.02 -0.43
C TYR A 212 -16.46 -16.21 -0.33
N PRO A 213 -17.70 -16.00 0.15
CA PRO A 213 -18.63 -17.10 0.42
C PRO A 213 -19.08 -17.86 -0.84
N ASN A 214 -18.95 -17.27 -2.03
CA ASN A 214 -19.30 -17.87 -3.32
C ASN A 214 -20.69 -18.55 -3.37
N ASN A 215 -21.68 -17.97 -2.68
CA ASN A 215 -23.05 -18.47 -2.60
C ASN A 215 -24.06 -17.60 -3.38
N GLY A 216 -23.56 -16.73 -4.26
CA GLY A 216 -24.34 -15.76 -5.01
C GLY A 216 -24.52 -14.39 -4.33
N SER A 217 -24.05 -14.21 -3.09
CA SER A 217 -24.00 -12.88 -2.47
C SER A 217 -22.86 -12.02 -3.01
N LYS A 218 -23.06 -10.69 -2.92
CA LYS A 218 -22.03 -9.71 -3.25
C LYS A 218 -21.33 -9.22 -1.99
N VAL A 219 -20.02 -9.05 -2.07
CA VAL A 219 -19.28 -8.29 -1.05
C VAL A 219 -19.41 -6.79 -1.31
N VAL A 220 -19.42 -5.99 -0.25
CA VAL A 220 -19.33 -4.54 -0.34
C VAL A 220 -17.85 -4.14 -0.32
N VAL A 221 -17.46 -3.37 -1.31
CA VAL A 221 -16.10 -2.84 -1.53
C VAL A 221 -16.23 -1.32 -1.49
N ARG A 222 -15.31 -0.61 -0.83
CA ARG A 222 -15.39 0.85 -0.73
C ARG A 222 -14.22 1.53 -1.41
N SER A 223 -14.49 2.65 -2.07
CA SER A 223 -13.50 3.55 -2.63
C SER A 223 -14.00 4.98 -2.55
N THR A 224 -13.22 5.93 -3.05
CA THR A 224 -13.63 7.33 -3.13
C THR A 224 -14.06 7.71 -4.55
N THR A 225 -14.82 8.80 -4.67
CA THR A 225 -15.30 9.31 -5.97
C THR A 225 -14.20 9.89 -6.86
N GLN A 226 -12.95 9.99 -6.39
CA GLN A 226 -11.87 10.47 -7.24
C GLN A 226 -11.56 9.40 -8.30
N ARG A 227 -11.44 9.83 -9.56
CA ARG A 227 -11.33 8.90 -10.71
C ARG A 227 -10.25 7.83 -10.56
N ARG A 228 -9.04 8.22 -10.12
CA ARG A 228 -7.96 7.24 -9.90
C ARG A 228 -8.30 6.22 -8.82
N MET A 229 -9.08 6.59 -7.81
CA MET A 229 -9.50 5.71 -6.72
C MET A 229 -10.61 4.76 -7.17
N THR A 230 -11.60 5.28 -7.88
CA THR A 230 -12.67 4.45 -8.47
C THR A 230 -12.07 3.41 -9.43
N GLU A 231 -11.26 3.85 -10.41
CA GLU A 231 -10.60 2.93 -11.34
C GLU A 231 -9.68 1.94 -10.59
N SER A 232 -9.06 2.37 -9.49
CA SER A 232 -8.21 1.47 -8.70
C SER A 232 -8.95 0.27 -8.14
N ALA A 233 -10.12 0.53 -7.54
CA ALA A 233 -10.99 -0.52 -7.06
C ALA A 233 -11.45 -1.43 -8.20
N GLU A 234 -11.84 -0.86 -9.34
CA GLU A 234 -12.30 -1.63 -10.50
C GLU A 234 -11.21 -2.55 -11.08
N TYR A 235 -9.98 -2.07 -11.26
CA TYR A 235 -8.88 -2.91 -11.76
C TYR A 235 -8.49 -4.00 -10.77
N PHE A 236 -8.49 -3.71 -9.47
CA PHE A 236 -8.28 -4.74 -8.45
C PHE A 236 -9.40 -5.79 -8.49
N LEU A 237 -10.67 -5.37 -8.52
CA LEU A 237 -11.80 -6.29 -8.58
C LEU A 237 -11.82 -7.10 -9.88
N ALA A 238 -11.39 -6.51 -10.99
CA ALA A 238 -11.18 -7.24 -12.24
C ALA A 238 -10.07 -8.31 -12.10
N GLY A 239 -9.00 -8.03 -11.36
CA GLY A 239 -7.95 -9.00 -11.07
C GLY A 239 -8.38 -10.11 -10.10
N PHE A 240 -9.29 -9.79 -9.16
CA PHE A 240 -9.78 -10.71 -8.12
C PHE A 240 -10.95 -11.58 -8.59
N PHE A 241 -11.98 -10.98 -9.19
CA PHE A 241 -13.22 -11.65 -9.61
C PHE A 241 -13.35 -11.82 -11.13
N GLY A 242 -12.48 -11.20 -11.93
CA GLY A 242 -12.58 -11.17 -13.39
C GLY A 242 -13.36 -9.97 -13.93
N LEU A 243 -13.49 -9.87 -15.26
CA LEU A 243 -14.13 -8.72 -15.93
C LEU A 243 -15.62 -8.53 -15.57
N GLY A 244 -16.29 -9.60 -15.10
CA GLY A 244 -17.67 -9.58 -14.62
C GLY A 244 -17.81 -9.30 -13.12
N TRP A 245 -16.79 -8.72 -12.46
CA TRP A 245 -16.71 -8.55 -11.00
C TRP A 245 -17.96 -7.95 -10.34
N SER A 246 -18.74 -7.15 -11.07
CA SER A 246 -19.98 -6.53 -10.58
C SER A 246 -21.06 -7.56 -10.22
N GLN A 247 -20.91 -8.83 -10.63
CA GLN A 247 -21.74 -9.94 -10.18
C GLN A 247 -21.39 -10.40 -8.75
N ASN A 248 -20.14 -10.21 -8.31
CA ASN A 248 -19.61 -10.70 -7.03
C ASN A 248 -19.37 -9.58 -6.00
N ALA A 249 -19.32 -8.32 -6.44
CA ALA A 249 -19.09 -7.18 -5.56
C ALA A 249 -19.98 -5.98 -5.90
N THR A 250 -20.29 -5.18 -4.88
CA THR A 250 -20.92 -3.85 -4.98
C THR A 250 -19.88 -2.82 -4.56
N LEU A 251 -19.55 -1.88 -5.44
CA LEU A 251 -18.61 -0.80 -5.17
C LEU A 251 -19.36 0.42 -4.61
N GLU A 252 -19.14 0.73 -3.34
CA GLU A 252 -19.57 1.96 -2.69
C GLU A 252 -18.52 3.05 -2.90
N LEU A 253 -18.96 4.24 -3.31
CA LEU A 253 -18.10 5.40 -3.54
C LEU A 253 -18.42 6.50 -2.53
N ALA A 254 -17.53 6.70 -1.57
CA ALA A 254 -17.59 7.83 -0.65
C ALA A 254 -17.15 9.12 -1.37
N ILE A 255 -17.93 10.20 -1.20
CA ILE A 255 -17.66 11.48 -1.86
C ILE A 255 -16.35 12.06 -1.33
N GLU A 256 -15.37 12.25 -2.21
CA GLU A 256 -14.10 12.89 -1.89
C GLU A 256 -14.15 14.38 -2.19
N ALA A 257 -14.80 15.13 -1.30
CA ALA A 257 -14.86 16.59 -1.38
C ALA A 257 -14.92 17.21 0.02
N PRO A 258 -14.45 18.45 0.21
CA PRO A 258 -14.66 19.19 1.45
C PRO A 258 -16.15 19.22 1.84
N GLY A 259 -16.43 19.04 3.14
CA GLY A 259 -17.80 19.04 3.68
C GLY A 259 -18.56 17.71 3.60
N PHE A 260 -17.97 16.65 3.03
CA PHE A 260 -18.52 15.30 3.06
C PHE A 260 -17.70 14.40 4.00
N ASN A 261 -18.36 13.62 4.86
CA ASN A 261 -17.66 12.68 5.74
C ASN A 261 -17.13 11.48 4.93
N ASN A 262 -15.82 11.21 5.05
CA ASN A 262 -15.14 10.14 4.32
C ASN A 262 -13.89 9.67 5.06
N THR A 263 -13.95 8.51 5.71
CA THR A 263 -12.85 7.86 6.43
C THR A 263 -11.68 7.44 5.52
N LEU A 264 -11.93 7.21 4.23
CA LEU A 264 -10.91 6.89 3.22
C LEU A 264 -10.15 8.12 2.71
N ALA A 265 -10.58 9.32 3.08
CA ALA A 265 -9.92 10.59 2.74
C ALA A 265 -10.07 11.61 3.88
N GLY A 266 -9.78 11.17 5.11
CA GLY A 266 -10.11 11.92 6.34
C GLY A 266 -9.51 13.32 6.45
N TYR A 267 -8.43 13.61 5.69
CA TYR A 267 -7.81 14.93 5.60
C TYR A 267 -8.71 15.98 4.93
N LYS A 268 -9.76 15.58 4.21
CA LYS A 268 -10.74 16.52 3.61
C LYS A 268 -11.73 17.10 4.64
N GLN A 269 -11.75 16.58 5.87
CA GLN A 269 -12.63 17.03 6.96
C GLN A 269 -11.84 17.64 8.13
N CYS A 270 -10.52 17.81 8.00
CA CYS A 270 -9.69 18.43 9.02
C CYS A 270 -9.31 19.86 8.58
N ASN A 271 -9.62 20.87 9.40
CA ASN A 271 -9.28 22.25 9.06
C ASN A 271 -7.79 22.55 9.25
N HIS A 272 -7.19 21.93 10.27
CA HIS A 272 -5.76 22.01 10.52
C HIS A 272 -4.97 21.09 9.59
N SER A 273 -3.75 21.51 9.27
CA SER A 273 -2.85 20.80 8.38
C SER A 273 -1.41 21.01 8.80
N SER A 274 -0.62 19.93 8.86
CA SER A 274 0.81 19.98 9.16
C SER A 274 1.69 20.06 7.90
N TRP A 275 1.09 20.10 6.71
CA TRP A 275 1.82 20.22 5.44
C TRP A 275 2.68 21.50 5.30
N PRO A 276 2.29 22.67 5.83
CA PRO A 276 3.18 23.85 5.85
C PRO A 276 4.48 23.59 6.63
N MET A 277 4.39 23.04 7.84
CA MET A 277 5.56 22.65 8.65
C MET A 277 6.39 21.55 7.95
N ALA A 278 5.73 20.56 7.35
CA ALA A 278 6.39 19.51 6.59
C ALA A 278 7.18 20.05 5.39
N ARG A 279 6.67 21.10 4.74
CA ARG A 279 7.35 21.78 3.63
C ARG A 279 8.61 22.51 4.10
N GLU A 280 8.60 23.11 5.29
CA GLU A 280 9.80 23.78 5.84
C GLU A 280 10.93 22.77 6.06
N GLY A 281 10.65 21.64 6.73
CA GLY A 281 11.65 20.58 6.93
C GLY A 281 12.14 19.95 5.62
N LEU A 282 11.23 19.74 4.65
CA LEU A 282 11.59 19.29 3.31
C LEU A 282 12.56 20.26 2.62
N MET A 283 12.27 21.57 2.65
CA MET A 283 13.08 22.58 1.99
C MET A 283 14.46 22.77 2.65
N GLU A 284 14.55 22.64 3.97
CA GLU A 284 15.84 22.63 4.68
C GLU A 284 16.71 21.47 4.18
N TRP A 285 16.15 20.25 4.13
CA TRP A 285 16.90 19.09 3.66
C TRP A 285 17.26 19.18 2.17
N ILE A 286 16.36 19.64 1.31
CA ILE A 286 16.65 19.92 -0.11
C ILE A 286 17.87 20.84 -0.26
N GLY A 287 18.00 21.85 0.62
CA GLY A 287 19.15 22.74 0.68
C GLY A 287 20.48 22.04 0.95
N VAL A 288 20.45 20.88 1.64
CA VAL A 288 21.61 20.08 2.00
C VAL A 288 21.96 19.11 0.87
N TYR A 289 21.10 18.15 0.54
CA TYR A 289 21.48 17.02 -0.32
C TYR A 289 21.57 17.36 -1.81
N LEU A 290 20.85 18.39 -2.28
CA LEU A 290 20.89 18.80 -3.69
C LEU A 290 21.92 19.89 -3.98
N HIS A 291 22.76 20.29 -3.02
CA HIS A 291 23.73 21.35 -3.23
C HIS A 291 24.61 21.10 -4.47
N ASP A 292 25.22 19.92 -4.55
CA ASP A 292 26.12 19.56 -5.64
C ASP A 292 25.36 19.30 -6.95
N ALA A 293 24.22 18.59 -6.90
CA ALA A 293 23.36 18.38 -8.06
C ALA A 293 22.94 19.71 -8.69
N HIS A 294 22.51 20.67 -7.87
CA HIS A 294 22.07 21.98 -8.33
C HIS A 294 23.18 22.73 -9.09
N GLN A 295 24.42 22.71 -8.58
CA GLN A 295 25.56 23.30 -9.28
C GLN A 295 25.86 22.57 -10.60
N ARG A 296 25.79 21.23 -10.63
CA ARG A 296 25.97 20.45 -11.86
C ARG A 296 24.94 20.82 -12.92
N PHE A 297 23.66 20.96 -12.55
CA PHE A 297 22.60 21.37 -13.48
C PHE A 297 22.87 22.78 -14.05
N ARG A 298 23.14 23.76 -13.18
CA ARG A 298 23.44 25.14 -13.60
C ARG A 298 24.65 25.23 -14.52
N SER A 299 25.71 24.46 -14.26
CA SER A 299 26.92 24.46 -15.10
C SER A 299 26.71 23.89 -16.50
N ASN A 300 25.66 23.09 -16.70
CA ASN A 300 25.31 22.47 -17.99
C ASN A 300 24.16 23.19 -18.71
N LEU A 301 23.78 24.40 -18.26
CA LEU A 301 22.74 25.23 -18.86
C LEU A 301 23.30 26.59 -19.26
N THR A 302 22.94 27.06 -20.46
CA THR A 302 23.25 28.41 -20.93
C THR A 302 22.00 29.07 -21.50
N GLY A 303 21.91 30.40 -21.45
CA GLY A 303 20.78 31.18 -21.98
C GLY A 303 19.84 31.67 -20.89
N ASP A 304 18.61 32.00 -21.27
CA ASP A 304 17.61 32.64 -20.41
C ASP A 304 16.69 31.58 -19.75
N LEU A 305 17.26 30.86 -18.79
CA LEU A 305 16.55 29.95 -17.88
C LEU A 305 17.17 30.03 -16.49
N ASP A 306 16.49 30.69 -15.56
CA ASP A 306 16.90 30.72 -14.15
C ASP A 306 16.61 29.37 -13.49
N TRP A 307 17.62 28.50 -13.40
CA TRP A 307 17.48 27.18 -12.75
C TRP A 307 17.67 27.30 -11.24
N THR A 308 16.65 26.90 -10.47
CA THR A 308 16.61 26.98 -9.00
C THR A 308 16.88 25.62 -8.34
N ILE A 309 17.11 25.60 -7.03
CA ILE A 309 17.27 24.34 -6.29
C ILE A 309 15.96 23.53 -6.29
N SER A 310 14.80 24.19 -6.23
CA SER A 310 13.49 23.54 -6.36
C SER A 310 13.30 22.90 -7.72
N ASP A 311 13.82 23.48 -8.81
CA ASP A 311 13.80 22.83 -10.13
C ASP A 311 14.64 21.54 -10.13
N THR A 312 15.74 21.52 -9.36
CA THR A 312 16.59 20.33 -9.21
C THR A 312 15.85 19.20 -8.48
N TYR A 313 15.10 19.54 -7.42
CA TYR A 313 14.20 18.60 -6.75
C TYR A 313 13.07 18.12 -7.66
N ASN A 314 12.44 19.05 -8.39
CA ASN A 314 11.35 18.74 -9.30
C ASN A 314 11.76 17.80 -10.44
N ALA A 315 13.03 17.88 -10.87
CA ALA A 315 13.62 16.99 -11.85
C ALA A 315 13.70 15.53 -11.35
N GLN A 316 13.89 15.30 -10.06
CA GLN A 316 13.86 13.94 -9.50
C GLN A 316 12.47 13.31 -9.60
N ALA A 317 11.43 14.12 -9.37
CA ALA A 317 10.06 13.65 -9.47
C ALA A 317 9.66 13.27 -10.92
N LEU A 318 10.20 13.99 -11.92
CA LEU A 318 10.02 13.65 -13.34
C LEU A 318 10.57 12.26 -13.70
N CYS A 319 11.67 11.80 -13.07
CA CYS A 319 12.19 10.44 -13.30
C CYS A 319 11.13 9.37 -13.06
N SER A 320 10.45 9.42 -11.89
CA SER A 320 9.40 8.46 -11.57
C SER A 320 8.24 8.55 -12.55
N TYR A 321 7.66 9.75 -12.68
CA TYR A 321 6.41 9.91 -13.42
C TYR A 321 6.56 9.66 -14.92
N GLU A 322 7.67 10.06 -15.53
CA GLU A 322 7.96 9.68 -16.92
C GLU A 322 8.20 8.18 -17.04
N THR A 323 8.91 7.55 -16.11
CA THR A 323 9.14 6.10 -16.23
C THR A 323 7.84 5.32 -16.16
N VAL A 324 6.97 5.56 -15.17
CA VAL A 324 5.70 4.80 -15.06
C VAL A 324 4.70 5.12 -16.18
N SER A 325 4.83 6.28 -16.82
CA SER A 325 3.92 6.75 -17.86
C SER A 325 4.38 6.43 -19.29
N LEU A 326 5.68 6.55 -19.54
CA LEU A 326 6.32 6.49 -20.87
C LEU A 326 7.27 5.28 -21.01
N GLY A 327 7.56 4.58 -19.91
CA GLY A 327 8.44 3.41 -19.85
C GLY A 327 9.90 3.72 -19.55
N PHE A 328 10.33 4.99 -19.66
CA PHE A 328 11.70 5.44 -19.45
C PHE A 328 11.76 6.95 -19.20
N SER A 329 12.78 7.41 -18.47
CA SER A 329 13.06 8.84 -18.27
C SER A 329 14.55 9.16 -18.33
N HIS A 330 14.90 10.21 -19.09
CA HIS A 330 16.25 10.76 -19.12
C HIS A 330 16.65 11.43 -17.80
N TRP A 331 15.68 11.90 -17.01
CA TRP A 331 15.93 12.58 -15.74
C TRP A 331 16.59 11.66 -14.71
N CYS A 332 16.30 10.35 -14.76
CA CYS A 332 16.80 9.39 -13.77
C CYS A 332 18.33 9.34 -13.68
N GLY A 333 19.01 9.41 -14.83
CA GLY A 333 20.46 9.31 -14.92
C GLY A 333 21.24 10.59 -14.56
N LEU A 334 20.55 11.68 -14.20
CA LEU A 334 21.18 12.97 -13.88
C LEU A 334 21.66 13.06 -12.42
N PHE A 335 21.18 12.15 -11.58
CA PHE A 335 21.43 12.12 -10.15
C PHE A 335 22.32 10.95 -9.76
N THR A 336 23.12 11.14 -8.73
CA THR A 336 23.92 10.07 -8.12
C THR A 336 23.05 9.19 -7.23
N TYR A 337 23.57 8.03 -6.81
CA TYR A 337 22.85 7.14 -5.90
C TYR A 337 22.55 7.82 -4.56
N GLU A 338 23.52 8.54 -4.00
CA GLU A 338 23.36 9.29 -2.74
C GLU A 338 22.28 10.38 -2.85
N GLU A 339 22.16 11.04 -4.02
CA GLU A 339 21.09 12.02 -4.27
C GLU A 339 19.70 11.38 -4.37
N TRP A 340 19.61 10.12 -4.82
CA TRP A 340 18.37 9.33 -4.75
C TRP A 340 18.04 8.89 -3.32
N GLU A 341 19.03 8.50 -2.52
CA GLU A 341 18.84 8.26 -1.08
C GLU A 341 18.37 9.53 -0.37
N GLY A 342 18.90 10.70 -0.77
CA GLY A 342 18.46 12.00 -0.31
C GLY A 342 17.02 12.34 -0.72
N TYR A 343 16.59 11.94 -1.91
CA TYR A 343 15.20 12.12 -2.37
C TYR A 343 14.20 11.27 -1.59
N GLU A 344 14.51 9.98 -1.36
CA GLU A 344 13.74 9.11 -0.46
C GLU A 344 13.57 9.79 0.90
N TYR A 345 14.69 10.23 1.49
CA TYR A 345 14.69 10.84 2.81
C TYR A 345 13.94 12.19 2.84
N ALA A 346 13.97 12.97 1.76
CA ALA A 346 13.21 14.21 1.64
C ALA A 346 11.70 13.98 1.82
N LEU A 347 11.18 12.94 1.17
CA LEU A 347 9.78 12.57 1.27
C LEU A 347 9.47 11.78 2.54
N ASP A 348 10.42 11.05 3.12
CA ASP A 348 10.32 10.51 4.49
C ASP A 348 10.04 11.64 5.50
N LEU A 349 10.85 12.70 5.48
CA LEU A 349 10.70 13.89 6.34
C LEU A 349 9.32 14.54 6.15
N SER A 350 8.93 14.76 4.89
CA SER A 350 7.70 15.47 4.55
C SER A 350 6.44 14.67 4.93
N PHE A 351 6.38 13.37 4.63
CA PHE A 351 5.21 12.56 5.00
C PHE A 351 5.14 12.30 6.50
N GLN A 352 6.28 12.08 7.16
CA GLN A 352 6.30 11.91 8.60
C GLN A 352 5.77 13.15 9.34
N ALA A 353 6.16 14.35 8.91
CA ALA A 353 5.69 15.62 9.47
C ALA A 353 4.28 16.03 8.98
N GLY A 354 3.91 15.70 7.75
CA GLY A 354 2.64 16.11 7.15
C GLY A 354 1.45 15.30 7.64
N THR A 355 1.63 13.98 7.76
CA THR A 355 0.52 13.04 8.01
C THR A 355 0.91 11.87 8.93
N GLY A 356 2.20 11.69 9.20
CA GLY A 356 2.76 10.68 10.10
C GLY A 356 2.72 11.05 11.59
N PHE A 357 3.60 10.47 12.39
CA PHE A 357 3.69 10.76 13.84
C PHE A 357 4.23 12.15 14.14
N GLY A 358 4.89 12.80 13.19
CA GLY A 358 5.32 14.19 13.29
C GLY A 358 4.22 15.21 12.97
N SER A 359 3.01 14.76 12.63
CA SER A 359 1.88 15.61 12.27
C SER A 359 0.95 15.85 13.46
N SER A 360 0.54 17.09 13.70
CA SER A 360 -0.42 17.42 14.76
C SER A 360 -1.81 16.85 14.50
N VAL A 361 -2.09 16.44 13.25
CA VAL A 361 -3.38 15.87 12.83
C VAL A 361 -3.26 14.42 12.35
N GLY A 362 -2.07 13.82 12.44
CA GLY A 362 -1.77 12.51 11.87
C GLY A 362 -2.69 11.40 12.40
N ARG A 363 -2.96 11.36 13.71
CA ARG A 363 -3.94 10.42 14.29
C ARG A 363 -5.37 10.74 13.90
N ALA A 364 -5.74 12.02 14.00
CA ALA A 364 -7.09 12.48 13.77
C ALA A 364 -7.56 12.16 12.33
N ILE A 365 -6.67 12.28 11.33
CA ILE A 365 -6.98 11.94 9.93
C ILE A 365 -7.34 10.45 9.75
N GLY A 366 -6.72 9.54 10.51
CA GLY A 366 -6.89 8.09 10.34
C GLY A 366 -7.91 7.44 11.28
N VAL A 367 -8.33 8.10 12.36
CA VAL A 367 -9.07 7.44 13.46
C VAL A 367 -10.46 6.92 13.04
N GLY A 368 -11.17 7.61 12.16
CA GLY A 368 -12.47 7.14 11.68
C GLY A 368 -12.38 5.77 10.98
N TYR A 369 -11.30 5.51 10.23
CA TYR A 369 -11.07 4.20 9.62
C TYR A 369 -10.77 3.11 10.65
N VAL A 370 -10.01 3.45 11.70
CA VAL A 370 -9.73 2.53 12.82
C VAL A 370 -11.04 2.12 13.50
N GLU A 371 -11.91 3.09 13.79
CA GLU A 371 -13.24 2.83 14.38
C GLU A 371 -14.09 1.90 13.50
N GLU A 372 -14.12 2.10 12.19
CA GLU A 372 -14.80 1.19 11.24
C GLU A 372 -14.22 -0.22 11.27
N VAL A 373 -12.90 -0.38 11.28
CA VAL A 373 -12.24 -1.70 11.37
C VAL A 373 -12.65 -2.42 12.66
N LEU A 374 -12.66 -1.72 13.79
CA LEU A 374 -13.09 -2.29 15.07
C LEU A 374 -14.58 -2.67 15.06
N ALA A 375 -15.43 -1.82 14.49
CA ALA A 375 -16.87 -2.08 14.37
C ALA A 375 -17.13 -3.36 13.56
N ARG A 376 -16.41 -3.58 12.45
CA ARG A 376 -16.45 -4.83 11.67
C ARG A 376 -15.96 -6.02 12.48
N MET A 377 -14.84 -5.88 13.18
CA MET A 377 -14.28 -6.93 14.05
C MET A 377 -15.22 -7.32 15.21
N GLN A 378 -16.03 -6.37 15.69
CA GLN A 378 -16.97 -6.54 16.79
C GLN A 378 -18.40 -6.79 16.34
N HIS A 379 -18.63 -6.92 15.03
CA HIS A 379 -19.93 -7.20 14.41
C HIS A 379 -21.03 -6.21 14.82
N HIS A 380 -20.76 -4.90 14.74
CA HIS A 380 -21.78 -3.87 14.93
C HIS A 380 -21.64 -2.70 13.96
N VAL A 381 -22.75 -2.01 13.73
CA VAL A 381 -22.79 -0.76 12.96
C VAL A 381 -22.38 0.43 13.84
N ILE A 382 -22.08 1.57 13.22
CA ILE A 382 -21.74 2.82 13.93
C ILE A 382 -22.96 3.75 13.92
N THR A 383 -23.45 4.13 15.10
CA THR A 383 -24.74 4.83 15.26
C THR A 383 -24.62 6.28 15.75
N SER A 384 -23.45 6.68 16.20
CA SER A 384 -23.16 8.02 16.75
C SER A 384 -22.05 8.70 15.96
N PRO A 385 -22.17 10.01 15.65
CA PRO A 385 -21.10 10.74 14.99
C PRO A 385 -19.77 10.61 15.74
N SER A 386 -18.72 10.25 15.01
CA SER A 386 -17.34 10.21 15.47
C SER A 386 -16.43 10.47 14.29
N ALA A 387 -15.36 11.24 14.50
CA ALA A 387 -14.33 11.49 13.49
C ALA A 387 -14.91 11.88 12.10
N GLN A 388 -14.43 11.24 11.04
CA GLN A 388 -14.88 11.42 9.65
C GLN A 388 -15.94 10.40 9.20
N ILE A 389 -16.58 9.69 10.13
CA ILE A 389 -17.55 8.64 9.81
C ILE A 389 -18.82 9.22 9.21
N ASN A 390 -19.30 8.59 8.13
CA ASN A 390 -20.59 8.89 7.55
C ASN A 390 -21.66 7.97 8.14
N ILE A 391 -22.37 8.44 9.17
CA ILE A 391 -23.40 7.66 9.88
C ILE A 391 -24.52 7.17 8.96
N THR A 392 -24.79 7.83 7.83
CA THR A 392 -25.81 7.32 6.89
C THR A 392 -25.36 6.03 6.21
N LEU A 393 -24.06 5.89 5.92
CA LEU A 393 -23.47 4.71 5.31
C LEU A 393 -23.15 3.65 6.38
N ASP A 394 -22.60 4.06 7.52
CA ASP A 394 -22.06 3.14 8.53
C ASP A 394 -23.10 2.62 9.53
N ASN A 395 -24.29 3.24 9.59
CA ASN A 395 -25.46 2.74 10.32
C ASN A 395 -26.37 1.87 9.44
N ASN A 396 -25.84 1.29 8.36
CA ASN A 396 -26.64 0.51 7.42
C ASN A 396 -25.85 -0.68 6.93
N THR A 397 -26.32 -1.90 7.23
CA THR A 397 -25.63 -3.14 6.85
C THR A 397 -25.56 -3.41 5.35
N VAL A 398 -26.30 -2.65 4.52
CA VAL A 398 -26.21 -2.70 3.06
C VAL A 398 -24.93 -2.04 2.54
N THR A 399 -24.48 -0.97 3.19
CA THR A 399 -23.30 -0.16 2.84
C THR A 399 -22.11 -0.47 3.75
N PHE A 400 -22.40 -0.89 4.98
CA PHE A 400 -21.42 -1.30 5.98
C PHE A 400 -21.76 -2.68 6.56
N PRO A 401 -21.53 -3.77 5.80
CA PRO A 401 -21.84 -5.12 6.26
C PRO A 401 -20.88 -5.54 7.39
N ILE A 402 -21.45 -6.07 8.46
CA ILE A 402 -20.73 -6.43 9.70
C ILE A 402 -20.39 -7.92 9.80
N ASP A 403 -20.95 -8.75 8.91
CA ASP A 403 -20.71 -10.21 8.84
C ASP A 403 -19.89 -10.59 7.59
N GLN A 404 -19.26 -9.61 6.96
CA GLN A 404 -18.41 -9.81 5.79
C GLN A 404 -16.98 -10.20 6.19
N ASN A 405 -16.50 -11.34 5.69
CA ASN A 405 -15.15 -11.83 5.95
C ASN A 405 -14.07 -11.21 5.04
N LEU A 406 -14.47 -10.63 3.92
CA LEU A 406 -13.56 -10.05 2.92
C LEU A 406 -13.91 -8.57 2.72
N ASN A 407 -13.19 -7.68 3.39
CA ASN A 407 -13.39 -6.23 3.33
C ASN A 407 -12.26 -5.58 2.54
N LEU A 408 -12.63 -4.85 1.49
CA LEU A 408 -11.69 -4.27 0.54
C LEU A 408 -11.97 -2.77 0.43
N ASP A 409 -11.03 -1.95 0.89
CA ASP A 409 -11.13 -0.50 0.87
C ASP A 409 -9.97 0.10 0.05
N PHE A 410 -10.24 1.21 -0.65
CA PHE A 410 -9.24 1.91 -1.47
C PHE A 410 -9.09 3.36 -1.03
N SER A 411 -7.86 3.79 -0.74
CA SER A 411 -7.52 5.10 -0.16
C SER A 411 -6.23 5.70 -0.76
N HIS A 412 -5.69 6.74 -0.14
CA HIS A 412 -4.48 7.45 -0.56
C HIS A 412 -3.31 7.13 0.37
N ASP A 413 -2.07 7.37 -0.10
CA ASP A 413 -0.85 7.23 0.70
C ASP A 413 -0.95 7.96 2.04
N ALA A 414 -1.28 9.26 2.01
CA ALA A 414 -1.35 10.07 3.22
C ALA A 414 -2.39 9.53 4.21
N GLY A 415 -3.55 9.11 3.71
CA GLY A 415 -4.59 8.48 4.51
C GLY A 415 -4.10 7.18 5.17
N ILE A 416 -3.42 6.30 4.43
CA ILE A 416 -2.93 5.04 4.98
C ILE A 416 -1.79 5.25 5.99
N ILE A 417 -0.90 6.23 5.77
CA ILE A 417 0.08 6.61 6.80
C ILE A 417 -0.64 7.08 8.07
N SER A 418 -1.64 7.96 7.96
CA SER A 418 -2.44 8.39 9.11
C SER A 418 -3.22 7.26 9.78
N ILE A 419 -3.67 6.25 9.02
CA ILE A 419 -4.27 5.02 9.57
C ILE A 419 -3.25 4.26 10.42
N LEU A 420 -2.00 4.09 9.96
CA LEU A 420 -0.93 3.47 10.76
C LEU A 420 -0.65 4.25 12.05
N VAL A 421 -0.70 5.59 11.99
CA VAL A 421 -0.53 6.47 13.14
C VAL A 421 -1.70 6.34 14.11
N ALA A 422 -2.94 6.26 13.60
CA ALA A 422 -4.16 6.09 14.38
C ALA A 422 -4.25 4.71 15.04
N PHE A 423 -3.78 3.65 14.37
CA PHE A 423 -3.55 2.35 15.02
C PHE A 423 -2.43 2.40 16.06
N GLY A 424 -1.59 3.44 16.07
CA GLY A 424 -0.54 3.63 17.05
C GLY A 424 0.71 2.79 16.79
N ILE A 425 1.05 2.55 15.52
CA ILE A 425 2.24 1.79 15.09
C ILE A 425 3.53 2.61 15.30
N THR A 426 3.89 2.85 16.57
CA THR A 426 4.96 3.75 17.03
C THR A 426 6.38 3.32 16.63
N GLN A 427 6.58 2.11 16.09
CA GLN A 427 7.85 1.76 15.45
C GLN A 427 8.21 2.68 14.28
N PHE A 428 7.24 3.41 13.71
CA PHE A 428 7.45 4.43 12.68
C PHE A 428 7.45 5.87 13.23
N ALA A 429 7.50 6.08 14.55
CA ALA A 429 7.34 7.41 15.17
C ALA A 429 8.64 8.20 15.32
N GLU A 430 9.76 7.68 14.82
CA GLU A 430 11.06 8.34 14.95
C GLU A 430 11.07 9.74 14.30
N VAL A 431 11.62 10.71 15.03
CA VAL A 431 11.88 12.06 14.50
C VAL A 431 13.11 12.01 13.61
N LEU A 432 12.95 12.50 12.39
CA LEU A 432 13.96 12.47 11.34
C LEU A 432 14.67 13.83 11.27
N PRO A 433 16.01 13.91 11.43
CA PRO A 433 16.76 15.17 11.32
C PRO A 433 16.79 15.71 9.88
N THR A 434 16.68 17.03 9.70
CA THR A 434 16.74 17.73 8.40
C THR A 434 18.15 18.01 7.88
N THR A 435 19.18 17.56 8.60
CA THR A 435 20.60 17.88 8.32
C THR A 435 21.40 16.72 7.74
N HIS A 436 20.91 15.49 7.87
CA HIS A 436 21.57 14.27 7.38
C HIS A 436 20.56 13.13 7.26
N ILE A 437 20.85 12.15 6.42
CA ILE A 437 20.09 10.91 6.35
C ILE A 437 20.29 10.13 7.65
N LYS A 438 19.20 9.84 8.37
CA LYS A 438 19.26 8.96 9.53
C LYS A 438 19.39 7.50 9.12
N THR A 439 20.35 6.79 9.72
CA THR A 439 20.56 5.34 9.49
C THR A 439 20.97 4.63 10.80
N PRO A 440 20.28 3.54 11.20
CA PRO A 440 19.05 3.00 10.59
C PRO A 440 17.85 3.93 10.85
N ARG A 441 16.79 3.79 10.04
CA ARG A 441 15.48 4.42 10.27
C ARG A 441 14.37 3.45 9.86
N GLU A 442 13.22 3.53 10.53
CA GLU A 442 12.09 2.65 10.23
C GLU A 442 11.06 3.27 9.29
N PHE A 443 10.92 4.60 9.31
CA PHE A 443 10.08 5.33 8.37
C PHE A 443 10.84 5.49 7.04
N ILE A 444 10.54 4.61 6.09
CA ILE A 444 11.03 4.66 4.69
C ILE A 444 9.78 4.60 3.81
N LEU A 445 9.41 5.71 3.19
CA LEU A 445 8.11 5.92 2.59
C LEU A 445 7.85 4.97 1.42
N SER A 446 8.87 4.65 0.61
CA SER A 446 8.76 3.64 -0.45
C SER A 446 8.51 2.22 0.08
N HIS A 447 8.88 1.93 1.34
CA HIS A 447 8.58 0.66 1.98
C HIS A 447 7.19 0.65 2.63
N LEU A 448 6.66 1.83 2.98
CA LEU A 448 5.37 1.97 3.66
C LEU A 448 4.23 2.17 2.67
N GLN A 449 4.33 3.15 1.77
CA GLN A 449 3.28 3.55 0.84
C GLN A 449 3.85 3.92 -0.55
N PRO A 450 4.45 2.98 -1.30
CA PRO A 450 4.70 3.15 -2.74
C PRO A 450 3.36 3.17 -3.51
N PHE A 451 3.37 3.41 -4.82
CA PHE A 451 2.16 3.19 -5.62
C PHE A 451 1.67 1.75 -5.42
N ALA A 452 0.34 1.56 -5.40
CA ALA A 452 -0.30 0.29 -5.08
C ALA A 452 0.16 -0.39 -3.76
N GLY A 453 0.72 0.40 -2.83
CA GLY A 453 0.97 -0.04 -1.46
C GLY A 453 -0.34 -0.35 -0.72
N ARG A 454 -0.30 -1.28 0.23
CA ARG A 454 -1.49 -1.69 0.99
C ARG A 454 -1.16 -2.23 2.37
N LEU A 455 -2.14 -2.12 3.25
CA LEU A 455 -2.18 -2.74 4.56
C LEU A 455 -3.30 -3.78 4.57
N ASP A 456 -2.93 -5.02 4.88
CA ASP A 456 -3.85 -6.11 5.15
C ASP A 456 -3.93 -6.35 6.66
N ILE A 457 -5.15 -6.47 7.18
CA ILE A 457 -5.44 -6.80 8.59
C ILE A 457 -6.20 -8.11 8.61
N GLU A 458 -5.56 -9.15 9.14
CA GLU A 458 -6.14 -10.49 9.25
C GLU A 458 -6.66 -10.75 10.66
N VAL A 459 -7.76 -11.51 10.76
CA VAL A 459 -8.13 -12.23 11.99
C VAL A 459 -7.88 -13.72 11.80
N ILE A 460 -7.05 -14.26 12.68
CA ILE A 460 -6.57 -15.64 12.67
C ILE A 460 -7.14 -16.37 13.89
N LYS A 461 -7.83 -17.50 13.68
CA LYS A 461 -8.43 -18.32 14.75
C LYS A 461 -7.65 -19.61 14.93
N ALA A 462 -7.07 -19.80 16.11
CA ALA A 462 -6.28 -20.97 16.46
C ALA A 462 -7.04 -21.91 17.43
N PRO A 463 -6.81 -23.24 17.37
CA PRO A 463 -7.47 -24.21 18.25
C PRO A 463 -6.99 -24.13 19.70
N ALA A 464 -5.83 -23.53 19.95
CA ALA A 464 -5.23 -23.25 21.25
C ALA A 464 -4.28 -22.04 21.11
N PRO A 465 -3.76 -21.45 22.20
CA PRO A 465 -2.84 -20.32 22.10
C PRO A 465 -1.57 -20.72 21.33
N VAL A 466 -1.21 -19.94 20.31
CA VAL A 466 0.00 -20.17 19.51
C VAL A 466 1.21 -19.64 20.27
N ASN A 467 2.24 -20.48 20.39
CA ASN A 467 3.49 -20.15 21.06
C ASN A 467 4.12 -18.90 20.41
N PRO A 468 4.43 -17.85 21.18
CA PRO A 468 5.05 -16.63 20.66
C PRO A 468 6.46 -16.87 20.07
N ASN A 469 7.18 -17.90 20.55
CA ASN A 469 8.41 -18.37 19.93
C ASN A 469 8.06 -19.40 18.86
N ARG A 470 8.14 -19.00 17.59
CA ARG A 470 7.74 -19.83 16.45
C ARG A 470 8.81 -20.84 16.04
N SER A 471 9.97 -20.79 16.68
CA SER A 471 11.06 -21.76 16.51
C SER A 471 11.01 -22.90 17.53
N ASP A 472 10.10 -22.84 18.50
CA ASP A 472 9.89 -23.91 19.50
C ASP A 472 9.18 -25.12 18.89
N GLU A 473 9.53 -26.33 19.34
CA GLU A 473 8.86 -27.56 18.91
C GLU A 473 7.38 -27.59 19.33
N LYS A 474 7.04 -26.95 20.46
CA LYS A 474 5.66 -26.83 20.96
C LYS A 474 4.98 -25.62 20.31
N ILE A 475 4.35 -25.84 19.16
CA ILE A 475 3.59 -24.82 18.40
C ILE A 475 2.41 -24.25 19.20
N TYR A 476 1.71 -25.09 19.97
CA TYR A 476 0.53 -24.72 20.75
C TYR A 476 0.79 -24.84 22.25
N LEU A 477 0.44 -23.79 23.00
CA LEU A 477 0.43 -23.79 24.45
C LEU A 477 -0.88 -24.39 24.99
N ASP A 478 -0.88 -24.77 26.26
CA ASP A 478 -2.09 -25.28 26.91
C ASP A 478 -3.07 -24.12 27.18
N GLY A 479 -4.26 -24.17 26.60
CA GLY A 479 -5.27 -23.12 26.75
C GLY A 479 -6.45 -23.29 25.81
N PRO A 480 -7.47 -22.41 25.92
CA PRO A 480 -8.62 -22.43 25.03
C PRO A 480 -8.27 -21.94 23.61
N PRO A 481 -9.13 -22.18 22.62
CA PRO A 481 -9.03 -21.55 21.31
C PRO A 481 -8.85 -20.04 21.42
N THR A 482 -7.93 -19.49 20.64
CA THR A 482 -7.51 -18.08 20.73
C THR A 482 -7.54 -17.44 19.35
N SER A 483 -7.99 -16.17 19.28
CA SER A 483 -7.98 -15.39 18.04
C SER A 483 -6.87 -14.35 18.08
N TYR A 484 -6.25 -14.08 16.93
CA TYR A 484 -5.16 -13.15 16.78
C TYR A 484 -5.44 -12.15 15.67
N VAL A 485 -4.89 -10.95 15.81
CA VAL A 485 -4.83 -9.92 14.77
C VAL A 485 -3.42 -9.88 14.20
N HIS A 486 -3.31 -9.81 12.88
CA HIS A 486 -2.05 -9.79 12.15
C HIS A 486 -2.07 -8.68 11.11
N PHE A 487 -1.06 -7.81 11.13
CA PHE A 487 -0.92 -6.69 10.21
C PHE A 487 0.18 -7.02 9.19
N ILE A 488 -0.15 -6.89 7.90
CA ILE A 488 0.80 -7.08 6.81
C ILE A 488 0.82 -5.81 5.96
N LEU A 489 1.95 -5.12 5.91
CA LEU A 489 2.13 -3.94 5.07
C LEU A 489 3.06 -4.28 3.92
N ASN A 490 2.55 -4.16 2.69
CA ASN A 490 3.29 -4.48 1.46
C ASN A 490 3.91 -5.89 1.48
N GLN A 491 3.13 -6.90 1.90
CA GLN A 491 3.55 -8.30 2.05
C GLN A 491 4.62 -8.56 3.12
N ARG A 492 4.73 -7.69 4.13
CA ARG A 492 5.63 -7.88 5.27
C ARG A 492 4.89 -7.69 6.59
N THR A 493 5.08 -8.61 7.52
CA THR A 493 4.46 -8.55 8.84
C THR A 493 4.93 -7.32 9.63
N ILE A 494 3.98 -6.53 10.13
CA ILE A 494 4.23 -5.50 11.15
C ILE A 494 4.14 -6.16 12.52
N PRO A 495 5.22 -6.19 13.32
CA PRO A 495 5.19 -6.76 14.66
C PRO A 495 4.47 -5.84 15.65
N LEU A 496 3.20 -6.14 15.93
CA LEU A 496 2.34 -5.30 16.77
C LEU A 496 2.92 -5.07 18.18
N GLY A 497 3.63 -6.06 18.74
CA GLY A 497 4.34 -5.98 20.02
C GLY A 497 5.34 -4.84 20.17
N ARG A 498 5.97 -4.39 19.06
CA ARG A 498 6.92 -3.27 19.10
C ARG A 498 6.25 -1.94 19.39
N SER A 499 5.00 -1.79 18.96
CA SER A 499 4.23 -0.56 19.12
C SER A 499 3.24 -0.64 20.29
N HIS A 500 2.79 -1.86 20.62
CA HIS A 500 1.83 -2.16 21.67
C HIS A 500 2.41 -3.26 22.56
N LYS A 501 3.03 -2.86 23.66
CA LYS A 501 3.75 -3.79 24.56
C LYS A 501 2.83 -4.88 25.11
N GLU A 502 1.54 -4.58 25.24
CA GLU A 502 0.51 -5.50 25.68
C GLU A 502 0.36 -6.72 24.75
N CYS A 503 0.66 -6.58 23.45
CA CYS A 503 0.65 -7.69 22.49
C CYS A 503 1.82 -8.68 22.70
N GLY A 504 2.81 -8.33 23.54
CA GLY A 504 3.98 -9.14 23.82
C GLY A 504 5.00 -9.17 22.68
N ASP A 505 6.20 -9.67 22.97
CA ASP A 505 7.22 -9.92 21.96
C ASP A 505 6.98 -11.29 21.32
N ARG A 506 6.60 -11.30 20.04
CA ARG A 506 6.21 -12.51 19.31
C ARG A 506 6.93 -12.56 17.97
N ASP A 507 7.48 -13.72 17.63
CA ASP A 507 8.16 -13.93 16.36
C ASP A 507 7.22 -13.74 15.15
N ASP A 508 5.95 -14.09 15.32
CA ASP A 508 4.91 -13.94 14.29
C ASP A 508 4.32 -12.54 14.19
N GLY A 509 4.69 -11.61 15.08
CA GLY A 509 4.20 -10.24 15.07
C GLY A 509 2.70 -10.07 15.36
N TRP A 510 2.01 -11.15 15.74
CA TRP A 510 0.56 -11.14 16.00
C TRP A 510 0.22 -10.44 17.32
N CYS A 511 -1.05 -10.12 17.52
CA CYS A 511 -1.58 -9.69 18.80
C CYS A 511 -2.83 -10.51 19.15
N ASP A 512 -2.97 -10.93 20.41
CA ASP A 512 -4.22 -11.53 20.88
C ASP A 512 -5.40 -10.57 20.64
N MET A 513 -6.54 -11.10 20.16
CA MET A 513 -7.68 -10.28 19.72
C MET A 513 -8.26 -9.43 20.85
N GLU A 514 -8.46 -10.00 22.04
CA GLU A 514 -9.03 -9.27 23.17
C GLU A 514 -8.08 -8.15 23.63
N THR A 515 -6.78 -8.46 23.64
CA THR A 515 -5.72 -7.50 23.94
C THR A 515 -5.69 -6.37 22.90
N PHE A 516 -5.72 -6.72 21.60
CA PHE A 516 -5.75 -5.75 20.51
C PHE A 516 -6.94 -4.78 20.65
N LEU A 517 -8.16 -5.30 20.83
CA LEU A 517 -9.35 -4.46 20.98
C LEU A 517 -9.24 -3.47 22.17
N LYS A 518 -8.68 -3.92 23.31
CA LYS A 518 -8.44 -3.03 24.47
C LYS A 518 -7.40 -1.95 24.17
N VAL A 519 -6.31 -2.30 23.49
CA VAL A 519 -5.28 -1.32 23.10
C VAL A 519 -5.87 -0.29 22.15
N MET A 520 -6.71 -0.72 21.19
CA MET A 520 -7.30 0.18 20.20
C MET A 520 -8.29 1.17 20.78
N GLN A 521 -9.02 0.83 21.85
CA GLN A 521 -9.84 1.80 22.59
C GLN A 521 -9.01 3.01 23.05
N LYS A 522 -7.83 2.77 23.62
CA LYS A 522 -6.90 3.83 24.00
C LYS A 522 -6.39 4.61 22.79
N GLN A 523 -6.13 3.97 21.66
CA GLN A 523 -5.64 4.68 20.47
C GLN A 523 -6.69 5.63 19.88
N ILE A 524 -7.97 5.25 19.91
CA ILE A 524 -9.08 6.13 19.51
C ILE A 524 -9.17 7.35 20.42
N GLU A 525 -9.12 7.16 21.74
CA GLU A 525 -9.12 8.27 22.71
C GLU A 525 -7.94 9.22 22.51
N LEU A 526 -6.75 8.67 22.19
CA LEU A 526 -5.57 9.49 21.94
C LEU A 526 -5.76 10.39 20.72
N ALA A 527 -6.45 9.96 19.68
CA ALA A 527 -6.56 10.71 18.42
C ALA A 527 -7.18 12.10 18.60
N ASP A 528 -8.07 12.27 19.58
CA ASP A 528 -8.64 13.55 20.00
C ASP A 528 -9.08 14.41 18.80
N TYR A 529 -9.87 13.78 17.93
CA TYR A 529 -10.20 14.28 16.59
C TYR A 529 -10.70 15.72 16.59
N ASP A 530 -11.65 16.05 17.48
CA ASP A 530 -12.27 17.37 17.51
C ASP A 530 -11.26 18.47 17.85
N TYR A 531 -10.41 18.23 18.86
CA TYR A 531 -9.37 19.19 19.22
C TYR A 531 -8.30 19.28 18.14
N ALA A 532 -7.82 18.15 17.63
CA ALA A 532 -6.79 18.12 16.60
C ALA A 532 -7.23 18.81 15.30
N CYS A 533 -8.47 18.58 14.85
CA CYS A 533 -8.94 19.13 13.58
C CYS A 533 -9.60 20.50 13.67
N PHE A 534 -10.18 20.88 14.82
CA PHE A 534 -10.98 22.10 14.95
C PHE A 534 -10.65 22.94 16.20
N GLY A 535 -9.80 22.46 17.10
CA GLY A 535 -9.38 23.18 18.28
C GLY A 535 -8.49 24.38 17.97
N GLU A 536 -8.32 25.25 18.97
CA GLU A 536 -7.37 26.37 18.90
C GLU A 536 -6.05 25.95 19.54
N TYR A 537 -4.97 25.91 18.75
CA TYR A 537 -3.60 25.65 19.20
C TYR A 537 -2.59 26.29 18.23
N GLU A 538 -1.39 26.56 18.71
CA GLU A 538 -0.31 27.12 17.89
C GLU A 538 0.24 26.05 16.94
N ALA A 539 0.57 26.46 15.71
CA ALA A 539 1.20 25.55 14.75
C ALA A 539 2.59 25.14 15.29
N PRO A 540 2.87 23.84 15.46
CA PRO A 540 4.13 23.37 16.01
C PRO A 540 5.28 23.58 15.01
N ALA A 541 6.49 23.69 15.53
CA ALA A 541 7.69 23.65 14.71
C ALA A 541 8.05 22.20 14.31
N TYR A 542 8.85 22.06 13.25
CA TYR A 542 9.31 20.76 12.78
C TYR A 542 10.01 19.98 13.90
N GLY A 543 9.52 18.77 14.18
CA GLY A 543 10.08 17.87 15.20
C GLY A 543 9.53 18.06 16.62
N GLU A 544 8.65 19.03 16.87
CA GLU A 544 8.01 19.19 18.19
C GLU A 544 6.91 18.15 18.44
N VAL A 545 6.18 17.77 17.38
CA VAL A 545 5.17 16.70 17.45
C VAL A 545 5.85 15.36 17.23
N THR A 546 5.54 14.38 18.09
CA THR A 546 6.19 13.05 18.06
C THR A 546 5.21 11.89 18.18
N ASP A 547 3.94 12.15 18.47
CA ASP A 547 2.93 11.13 18.72
C ASP A 547 1.69 11.26 17.84
N GLY A 548 1.70 12.14 16.83
CA GLY A 548 0.62 12.32 15.86
C GLY A 548 -0.52 13.22 16.34
N ARG A 549 -0.26 14.14 17.29
CA ARG A 549 -1.28 14.99 17.95
C ARG A 549 -0.77 16.42 18.20
N PRO A 550 -1.65 17.40 18.42
CA PRO A 550 -1.22 18.74 18.79
C PRO A 550 -0.48 18.74 20.14
N VAL A 551 0.54 19.58 20.26
CA VAL A 551 1.26 19.80 21.53
C VAL A 551 0.30 20.45 22.53
N ARG A 552 0.26 19.94 23.76
CA ARG A 552 -0.58 20.46 24.85
C ARG A 552 0.26 21.06 25.97
#